data_AF-A0A2G6R408-F1
#
_entry.id   AF-A0A2G6R408-F1
#
_cell.length_a   1.000
_cell.length_b   1.000
_cell.length_c   1.000
_cell.angle_alpha   90.00
_cell.angle_beta   90.00
_cell.angle_gamma   90.00
#
_symmetry.space_group_name_H-M   'P 1'
#
loop_
_entity.id
_entity.type
_entity.pdbx_description
1 polymer ?
#
loop_
_entity_poly.entity_id
_entity_poly.type
_entity_poly.pdbx_seq_one_letter_code
_entity_poly.pdbx_strand_id
1 'polypeptide(L)'
;MYLQADGTIKPKPLNPANVANDKAKAAQAFNNFKNAIQSKVKDSYTNDVTYREESDINTIGTRLDFDITDNSTIGLDINYLEEDRDGSYNGNFHPMGFIPPLGHPKNPIVGYDNSGDPISMFQKMKKVKGKCPAFDVPVNSKDENRRLDIGLDYQTAISEDLFLKLRAYSSYYKKRNTTTMKHYKDFGYPNEAKSASNGMNANVDIKTYEAVANYNLTENHFLTAGVEKRDEKREATVFDNTPNMTEKKVDYKAIYLQDEWDVTDSLNAVIGARYDEISNADNKATFKLGVTNSFSTMANLRVLVAQGYRTPDIREMYINKQTPRGLQQGADVVKYNLKPEFTNSYEIGLGGRNNKLSYDAALFLNKIKDRISQVKKQNKNNTGEYYTFENISKAETKGLELSLNYDILKNLSTGISYTKLDTEDKKKKRDLEFNPEQTASFNLNYTPIESLSFLATVNYVGEQKYYEKNKAKKEVEKTTDDFTLVDLNINYAINKTYSIYVGVNNVFDKEVDDILGSNVGTFYFTGLRAKF
;
A
#
# COMPACT_ATOMS: atom_id res chain seq x y z
N MET A 1 -11.30 -22.43 34.61
CA MET A 1 -11.02 -23.86 34.46
C MET A 1 -10.47 -24.10 33.05
N TYR A 2 -9.24 -23.66 32.72
CA TYR A 2 -8.62 -24.05 31.43
C TYR A 2 -8.04 -25.45 31.59
N LEU A 3 -8.29 -26.33 30.61
CA LEU A 3 -7.61 -27.61 30.49
C LEU A 3 -6.20 -27.37 29.94
N GLN A 4 -5.18 -27.81 30.67
CA GLN A 4 -3.81 -27.85 30.17
C GLN A 4 -3.61 -29.07 29.27
N ALA A 5 -2.54 -29.07 28.48
CA ALA A 5 -2.17 -30.22 27.64
C ALA A 5 -1.92 -31.51 28.45
N ASP A 6 -1.66 -31.37 29.75
CA ASP A 6 -1.51 -32.46 30.72
C ASP A 6 -2.84 -32.90 31.39
N GLY A 7 -3.97 -32.31 30.99
CA GLY A 7 -5.30 -32.64 31.54
C GLY A 7 -5.68 -31.92 32.84
N THR A 8 -4.83 -31.05 33.41
CA THR A 8 -5.15 -30.32 34.64
C THR A 8 -6.05 -29.10 34.39
N ILE A 9 -6.88 -28.71 35.38
CA ILE A 9 -7.87 -27.63 35.23
C ILE A 9 -7.79 -26.58 36.37
N LYS A 10 -7.73 -25.26 36.06
CA LYS A 10 -7.79 -24.14 37.06
C LYS A 10 -8.86 -23.05 36.78
N PRO A 11 -9.71 -22.66 37.75
CA PRO A 11 -9.37 -21.61 38.74
C PRO A 11 -9.89 -21.99 40.14
N LYS A 12 -9.83 -21.06 41.12
CA LYS A 12 -10.39 -21.28 42.46
C LYS A 12 -11.88 -21.67 42.37
N PRO A 13 -12.32 -22.73 43.07
CA PRO A 13 -13.72 -23.09 43.14
C PRO A 13 -14.53 -21.96 43.80
N LEU A 14 -15.71 -21.67 43.25
CA LEU A 14 -16.64 -20.70 43.85
C LEU A 14 -17.18 -21.21 45.19
N ASN A 15 -17.30 -22.53 45.32
CA ASN A 15 -17.66 -23.22 46.55
C ASN A 15 -16.75 -24.46 46.71
N PRO A 16 -15.92 -24.54 47.77
CA PRO A 16 -15.06 -25.70 48.02
C PRO A 16 -15.79 -27.05 48.07
N ALA A 17 -17.08 -27.06 48.44
CA ALA A 17 -17.88 -28.29 48.51
C ALA A 17 -18.22 -28.90 47.13
N ASN A 18 -18.23 -28.10 46.06
CA ASN A 18 -18.68 -28.51 44.73
C ASN A 18 -17.54 -28.87 43.76
N VAL A 19 -16.29 -28.84 44.23
CA VAL A 19 -15.08 -29.01 43.40
C VAL A 19 -15.10 -30.27 42.54
N ALA A 20 -15.57 -31.39 43.10
CA ALA A 20 -15.62 -32.67 42.38
C ALA A 20 -16.64 -32.63 41.22
N ASN A 21 -17.84 -32.08 41.48
CA ASN A 21 -18.89 -31.93 40.47
C ASN A 21 -18.47 -30.96 39.36
N ASP A 22 -17.93 -29.81 39.75
CA ASP A 22 -17.39 -28.80 38.83
C ASP A 22 -16.36 -29.38 37.86
N LYS A 23 -15.42 -30.18 38.38
CA LYS A 23 -14.39 -30.85 37.58
C LYS A 23 -15.01 -31.84 36.60
N ALA A 24 -15.95 -32.67 37.06
CA ALA A 24 -16.59 -33.67 36.20
C ALA A 24 -17.37 -33.02 35.05
N LYS A 25 -18.16 -31.97 35.34
CA LYS A 25 -18.94 -31.23 34.34
C LYS A 25 -18.04 -30.47 33.35
N ALA A 26 -16.95 -29.86 33.83
CA ALA A 26 -15.98 -29.20 32.96
C ALA A 26 -15.24 -30.20 32.03
N ALA A 27 -14.85 -31.37 32.55
CA ALA A 27 -14.22 -32.43 31.76
C ALA A 27 -15.17 -32.98 30.69
N GLN A 28 -16.43 -33.24 31.04
CA GLN A 28 -17.45 -33.65 30.09
C GLN A 28 -17.68 -32.59 29.00
N ALA A 29 -17.78 -31.32 29.38
CA ALA A 29 -17.93 -30.22 28.43
C ALA A 29 -16.72 -30.10 27.49
N PHE A 30 -15.50 -30.31 28.00
CA PHE A 30 -14.30 -30.35 27.18
C PHE A 30 -14.31 -31.52 26.18
N ASN A 31 -14.68 -32.72 26.61
CA ASN A 31 -14.77 -33.89 25.73
C ASN A 31 -15.81 -33.67 24.61
N ASN A 32 -16.97 -33.10 24.94
CA ASN A 32 -17.99 -32.74 23.96
C ASN A 32 -17.46 -31.71 22.95
N PHE A 33 -16.74 -30.68 23.42
CA PHE A 33 -16.10 -29.68 22.57
C PHE A 33 -15.04 -30.31 21.65
N LYS A 34 -14.16 -31.15 22.19
CA LYS A 34 -13.12 -31.87 21.44
C LYS A 34 -13.74 -32.75 20.35
N ASN A 35 -14.74 -33.56 20.70
CA ASN A 35 -15.43 -34.44 19.76
C ASN A 35 -16.16 -33.64 18.66
N ALA A 36 -16.76 -32.49 19.00
CA ALA A 36 -17.41 -31.62 18.02
C ALA A 36 -16.43 -31.00 17.01
N ILE A 37 -15.19 -30.70 17.43
CA ILE A 37 -14.13 -30.24 16.53
C ILE A 37 -13.62 -31.40 15.67
N GLN A 38 -13.23 -32.52 16.29
CA GLN A 38 -12.64 -33.68 15.58
C GLN A 38 -13.60 -34.32 14.56
N SER A 39 -14.91 -34.21 14.77
CA SER A 39 -15.91 -34.74 13.84
C SER A 39 -16.25 -33.82 12.68
N LYS A 40 -15.89 -32.52 12.74
CA LYS A 40 -16.28 -31.51 11.75
C LYS A 40 -15.10 -30.87 11.04
N VAL A 41 -14.07 -30.49 11.77
CA VAL A 41 -12.88 -29.83 11.23
C VAL A 41 -11.94 -30.88 10.67
N LYS A 42 -11.64 -30.77 9.37
CA LYS A 42 -10.73 -31.67 8.67
C LYS A 42 -9.27 -31.29 8.92
N ASP A 43 -8.37 -32.26 8.75
CA ASP A 43 -6.92 -32.05 8.84
C ASP A 43 -6.39 -31.18 7.69
N SER A 44 -7.07 -31.16 6.54
CA SER A 44 -6.75 -30.32 5.39
C SER A 44 -7.98 -29.91 4.59
N TYR A 45 -7.86 -28.80 3.88
CA TYR A 45 -8.86 -28.29 2.94
C TYR A 45 -8.16 -27.95 1.63
N THR A 46 -8.72 -28.38 0.51
CA THR A 46 -8.32 -27.86 -0.81
C THR A 46 -8.87 -26.45 -0.94
N ASN A 47 -7.99 -25.50 -1.17
CA ASN A 47 -8.36 -24.10 -1.35
C ASN A 47 -7.60 -23.51 -2.52
N ASP A 48 -8.33 -23.11 -3.55
CA ASP A 48 -7.78 -22.27 -4.61
C ASP A 48 -7.54 -20.88 -4.01
N VAL A 49 -6.28 -20.64 -3.64
CA VAL A 49 -5.85 -19.32 -3.20
C VAL A 49 -5.87 -18.43 -4.43
N THR A 50 -6.70 -17.40 -4.38
CA THR A 50 -6.78 -16.41 -5.45
C THR A 50 -5.62 -15.45 -5.25
N TYR A 51 -4.51 -15.77 -5.90
CA TYR A 51 -3.41 -14.82 -6.13
C TYR A 51 -3.85 -13.68 -7.07
N ARG A 52 -4.99 -13.86 -7.74
CA ARG A 52 -5.71 -12.90 -8.58
C ARG A 52 -7.12 -12.74 -8.02
N GLU A 53 -7.53 -11.54 -7.65
CA GLU A 53 -8.88 -11.29 -7.13
C GLU A 53 -9.83 -10.98 -8.28
N GLU A 54 -11.02 -11.58 -8.28
CA GLU A 54 -12.08 -11.17 -9.20
C GLU A 54 -12.49 -9.75 -8.81
N SER A 55 -12.45 -8.81 -9.75
CA SER A 55 -12.68 -7.39 -9.48
C SER A 55 -13.51 -6.75 -10.58
N ASP A 56 -14.62 -6.14 -10.17
CA ASP A 56 -15.45 -5.29 -11.01
C ASP A 56 -15.15 -3.83 -10.64
N ILE A 57 -14.53 -3.08 -11.57
CA ILE A 57 -14.18 -1.68 -11.37
C ILE A 57 -14.95 -0.82 -12.36
N ASN A 58 -15.85 0.01 -11.84
CA ASN A 58 -16.60 0.99 -12.61
C ASN A 58 -16.10 2.40 -12.27
N THR A 59 -15.71 3.16 -13.29
CA THR A 59 -15.34 4.57 -13.13
C THR A 59 -16.14 5.43 -14.08
N ILE A 60 -16.64 6.55 -13.58
CA ILE A 60 -17.31 7.58 -14.37
C ILE A 60 -16.78 8.94 -13.92
N GLY A 61 -16.38 9.77 -14.88
CA GLY A 61 -15.80 11.08 -14.63
C GLY A 61 -16.27 12.08 -15.65
N THR A 62 -16.44 13.33 -15.23
CA THR A 62 -16.71 14.45 -16.11
C THR A 62 -15.94 15.67 -15.66
N ARG A 63 -15.56 16.51 -16.63
CA ARG A 63 -15.04 17.84 -16.39
C ARG A 63 -15.80 18.84 -17.25
N LEU A 64 -16.16 19.96 -16.65
CA LEU A 64 -16.77 21.10 -17.33
C LEU A 64 -15.85 22.30 -17.13
N ASP A 65 -15.41 22.89 -18.23
CA ASP A 65 -14.65 24.14 -18.24
C ASP A 65 -15.54 25.25 -18.80
N PHE A 66 -15.55 26.39 -18.11
CA PHE A 66 -16.30 27.58 -18.51
C PHE A 66 -15.36 28.78 -18.52
N ASP A 67 -15.15 29.34 -19.70
CA ASP A 67 -14.39 30.58 -19.87
C ASP A 67 -15.26 31.77 -19.43
N ILE A 68 -14.88 32.41 -18.33
CA ILE A 68 -15.56 33.58 -17.78
C ILE A 68 -15.22 34.82 -18.62
N THR A 69 -13.98 34.88 -19.08
CA THR A 69 -13.39 35.90 -19.95
C THR A 69 -12.34 35.22 -20.85
N ASP A 70 -11.78 35.97 -21.80
CA ASP A 70 -10.71 35.48 -22.68
C ASP A 70 -9.43 35.05 -21.94
N ASN A 71 -9.28 35.45 -20.68
CA ASN A 71 -8.11 35.20 -19.84
C ASN A 71 -8.43 34.48 -18.53
N SER A 72 -9.67 34.02 -18.31
CA SER A 72 -10.07 33.36 -17.07
C SER A 72 -11.02 32.19 -17.33
N THR A 73 -10.71 31.04 -16.74
CA THR A 73 -11.52 29.81 -16.84
C THR A 73 -11.85 29.29 -15.45
N ILE A 74 -13.08 28.82 -15.27
CA ILE A 74 -13.48 28.01 -14.11
C ILE A 74 -13.73 26.57 -14.55
N GLY A 75 -13.12 25.62 -13.85
CA GLY A 75 -13.24 24.20 -14.10
C GLY A 75 -13.93 23.49 -12.95
N LEU A 76 -14.87 22.60 -13.25
CA LEU A 76 -15.50 21.68 -12.30
C LEU A 76 -15.21 20.25 -12.76
N ASP A 77 -14.59 19.44 -11.90
CA ASP A 77 -14.39 18.01 -12.12
C ASP A 77 -15.14 17.17 -11.08
N ILE A 78 -15.78 16.09 -11.54
CA ILE A 78 -16.46 15.12 -10.69
C ILE A 78 -16.07 13.74 -11.19
N ASN A 79 -15.53 12.90 -10.30
CA ASN A 79 -15.17 11.53 -10.61
C ASN A 79 -15.75 10.58 -9.55
N TYR A 80 -16.35 9.49 -10.00
CA TYR A 80 -16.90 8.43 -9.16
C TYR A 80 -16.26 7.10 -9.55
N LEU A 81 -15.87 6.34 -8.54
CA LEU A 81 -15.35 4.99 -8.66
C LEU A 81 -16.14 4.06 -7.74
N GLU A 82 -16.53 2.90 -8.26
CA GLU A 82 -17.00 1.75 -7.50
C GLU A 82 -16.13 0.55 -7.86
N GLU A 83 -15.65 -0.15 -6.84
CA GLU A 83 -14.86 -1.37 -6.97
C GLU A 83 -15.44 -2.41 -6.03
N ASP A 84 -15.83 -3.55 -6.59
CA ASP A 84 -16.18 -4.75 -5.85
C ASP A 84 -15.15 -5.83 -6.16
N ARG A 85 -14.58 -6.42 -5.12
CA ARG A 85 -13.45 -7.34 -5.25
C ARG A 85 -13.58 -8.52 -4.31
N ASP A 86 -13.50 -9.71 -4.88
CA ASP A 86 -13.68 -10.97 -4.18
C ASP A 86 -12.43 -11.85 -4.30
N GLY A 87 -12.00 -12.41 -3.18
CA GLY A 87 -10.81 -13.27 -3.10
C GLY A 87 -10.91 -14.31 -2.00
N SER A 88 -10.09 -15.36 -2.14
CA SER A 88 -10.00 -16.48 -1.20
C SER A 88 -8.54 -16.73 -0.85
N TYR A 89 -8.21 -16.77 0.43
CA TYR A 89 -6.83 -16.82 0.91
C TYR A 89 -6.67 -17.81 2.05
N ASN A 90 -5.43 -18.22 2.30
CA ASN A 90 -5.10 -18.87 3.55
C ASN A 90 -4.92 -17.81 4.67
N GLY A 91 -5.92 -17.70 5.53
CA GLY A 91 -5.88 -16.78 6.66
C GLY A 91 -5.08 -17.38 7.81
N ASN A 92 -3.99 -16.70 8.23
CA ASN A 92 -3.22 -17.14 9.40
C ASN A 92 -4.10 -17.27 10.67
N PHE A 93 -5.16 -16.46 10.80
CA PHE A 93 -6.12 -16.62 11.89
C PHE A 93 -7.54 -16.24 11.48
N HIS A 94 -8.50 -17.10 11.78
CA HIS A 94 -9.92 -16.76 11.77
C HIS A 94 -10.65 -17.41 12.95
N PRO A 95 -11.55 -16.70 13.62
CA PRO A 95 -12.22 -17.22 14.80
C PRO A 95 -13.28 -18.28 14.43
N MET A 96 -13.38 -19.39 15.17
CA MET A 96 -14.38 -20.47 14.96
C MET A 96 -15.74 -20.15 15.60
N GLY A 97 -16.81 -20.79 15.14
CA GLY A 97 -18.15 -20.70 15.74
C GLY A 97 -18.35 -21.52 17.01
N PHE A 98 -17.35 -22.30 17.44
CA PHE A 98 -17.43 -23.09 18.66
C PHE A 98 -17.31 -22.24 19.92
N ILE A 99 -18.17 -22.54 20.90
CA ILE A 99 -18.13 -21.95 22.23
C ILE A 99 -17.04 -22.65 23.06
N PRO A 100 -16.12 -21.92 23.71
CA PRO A 100 -15.20 -22.54 24.65
C PRO A 100 -15.94 -23.36 25.72
N PRO A 101 -15.46 -24.56 26.07
CA PRO A 101 -16.17 -25.46 26.97
C PRO A 101 -16.34 -24.83 28.36
N LEU A 102 -17.41 -25.25 29.08
CA LEU A 102 -17.64 -24.86 30.46
C LEU A 102 -16.36 -25.04 31.27
N GLY A 103 -16.05 -24.02 32.06
CA GLY A 103 -14.85 -24.04 32.84
C GLY A 103 -13.75 -23.26 32.15
N HIS A 104 -13.52 -23.32 30.85
CA HIS A 104 -12.47 -22.53 30.15
C HIS A 104 -12.53 -21.05 30.59
N PRO A 105 -11.48 -20.33 31.00
CA PRO A 105 -11.65 -18.96 31.52
C PRO A 105 -12.08 -17.87 30.53
N LYS A 106 -12.29 -18.19 29.24
CA LYS A 106 -13.16 -17.36 28.38
C LYS A 106 -14.66 -17.69 28.55
N ASN A 107 -14.96 -18.75 29.31
CA ASN A 107 -16.26 -19.31 29.70
C ASN A 107 -16.23 -19.94 31.13
N PRO A 108 -15.79 -19.20 32.17
CA PRO A 108 -15.64 -19.75 33.51
C PRO A 108 -16.98 -20.16 34.12
N ILE A 109 -16.94 -20.98 35.17
CA ILE A 109 -18.09 -21.19 36.05
C ILE A 109 -18.31 -19.90 36.85
N VAL A 110 -19.54 -19.39 36.86
CA VAL A 110 -19.91 -18.09 37.47
C VAL A 110 -21.07 -18.20 38.46
N GLY A 111 -21.50 -19.42 38.76
CA GLY A 111 -22.60 -19.73 39.68
C GLY A 111 -23.07 -21.16 39.51
N TYR A 112 -24.17 -21.49 40.18
CA TYR A 112 -24.85 -22.78 40.10
C TYR A 112 -26.34 -22.55 39.88
N ASP A 113 -27.00 -23.46 39.19
CA ASP A 113 -28.46 -23.45 39.06
C ASP A 113 -29.12 -24.09 40.30
N ASN A 114 -30.46 -24.14 40.28
CA ASN A 114 -31.26 -24.71 41.37
C ASN A 114 -31.02 -26.21 41.58
N SER A 115 -30.43 -26.89 40.60
CA SER A 115 -30.06 -28.31 40.68
C SER A 115 -28.63 -28.52 41.18
N GLY A 116 -27.90 -27.44 41.49
CA GLY A 116 -26.51 -27.48 41.93
C GLY A 116 -25.52 -27.67 40.77
N ASP A 117 -25.98 -27.56 39.52
CA ASP A 117 -25.13 -27.70 38.34
C ASP A 117 -24.43 -26.37 38.01
N PRO A 118 -23.16 -26.41 37.59
CA PRO A 118 -22.39 -25.20 37.31
C PRO A 118 -22.91 -24.42 36.10
N ILE A 119 -23.15 -23.12 36.30
CA ILE A 119 -23.54 -22.18 35.25
C ILE A 119 -22.30 -21.53 34.64
N SER A 120 -22.20 -21.58 33.32
CA SER A 120 -21.16 -20.91 32.54
C SER A 120 -21.39 -19.40 32.42
N MET A 121 -20.31 -18.64 32.25
CA MET A 121 -20.37 -17.19 31.98
C MET A 121 -21.29 -16.86 30.80
N PHE A 122 -21.25 -17.65 29.71
CA PHE A 122 -22.11 -17.39 28.56
C PHE A 122 -23.59 -17.66 28.82
N GLN A 123 -23.92 -18.70 29.58
CA GLN A 123 -25.30 -18.95 30.03
C GLN A 123 -25.82 -17.78 30.88
N LYS A 124 -25.01 -17.27 31.82
CA LYS A 124 -25.38 -16.13 32.67
C LYS A 124 -25.56 -14.83 31.89
N MET A 125 -24.68 -14.56 30.93
CA MET A 125 -24.70 -13.32 30.14
C MET A 125 -25.72 -13.32 28.98
N LYS A 126 -26.36 -14.46 28.69
CA LYS A 126 -27.22 -14.67 27.50
C LYS A 126 -26.57 -14.20 26.18
N LYS A 127 -25.23 -14.18 26.13
CA LYS A 127 -24.45 -13.73 24.98
C LYS A 127 -23.44 -14.82 24.66
N VAL A 128 -23.50 -15.33 23.44
CA VAL A 128 -22.49 -16.25 22.92
C VAL A 128 -21.42 -15.41 22.23
N LYS A 129 -20.28 -15.19 22.91
CA LYS A 129 -19.06 -14.69 22.28
C LYS A 129 -17.94 -15.70 22.49
N GLY A 130 -18.15 -16.90 21.97
CA GLY A 130 -17.09 -17.88 21.86
C GLY A 130 -16.55 -17.79 20.46
N LYS A 131 -15.27 -17.50 20.29
CA LYS A 131 -14.63 -17.94 19.06
C LYS A 131 -13.20 -18.39 19.36
N CYS A 132 -13.06 -19.68 19.61
CA CYS A 132 -11.76 -20.34 19.67
C CYS A 132 -11.00 -20.06 18.36
N PRO A 133 -9.69 -19.79 18.40
CA PRO A 133 -8.94 -19.48 17.19
C PRO A 133 -8.78 -20.71 16.31
N ALA A 134 -8.96 -20.54 15.00
CA ALA A 134 -8.39 -21.43 14.00
C ALA A 134 -7.26 -20.69 13.29
N PHE A 135 -6.17 -21.41 13.02
CA PHE A 135 -4.99 -20.88 12.36
C PHE A 135 -4.81 -21.59 11.02
N ASP A 136 -4.20 -20.90 10.05
CA ASP A 136 -3.97 -21.40 8.70
C ASP A 136 -5.24 -21.99 8.07
N VAL A 137 -6.31 -21.18 8.06
CA VAL A 137 -7.64 -21.58 7.57
C VAL A 137 -8.06 -20.81 6.31
N PRO A 138 -8.71 -21.49 5.34
CA PRO A 138 -9.29 -20.82 4.19
C PRO A 138 -10.35 -19.78 4.57
N VAL A 139 -10.16 -18.55 4.11
CA VAL A 139 -11.09 -17.44 4.28
C VAL A 139 -11.46 -16.83 2.95
N ASN A 140 -12.69 -16.34 2.83
CA ASN A 140 -13.08 -15.45 1.75
C ASN A 140 -12.94 -14.00 2.24
N SER A 141 -12.46 -13.10 1.39
CA SER A 141 -12.46 -11.66 1.63
C SER A 141 -13.22 -10.98 0.50
N LYS A 142 -14.13 -10.09 0.88
CA LYS A 142 -14.84 -9.21 -0.03
C LYS A 142 -14.52 -7.76 0.33
N ASP A 143 -14.04 -7.00 -0.64
CA ASP A 143 -13.87 -5.55 -0.57
C ASP A 143 -14.94 -4.87 -1.42
N GLU A 144 -15.64 -3.89 -0.83
CA GLU A 144 -16.61 -3.03 -1.50
C GLU A 144 -16.16 -1.58 -1.28
N ASN A 145 -15.62 -0.96 -2.32
CA ASN A 145 -14.93 0.31 -2.28
C ASN A 145 -15.66 1.33 -3.14
N ARG A 146 -15.79 2.56 -2.64
CA ARG A 146 -16.35 3.69 -3.40
C ARG A 146 -15.49 4.93 -3.21
N ARG A 147 -15.22 5.66 -4.29
CA ARG A 147 -14.57 6.97 -4.24
C ARG A 147 -15.42 8.01 -4.96
N LEU A 148 -15.53 9.19 -4.36
CA LEU A 148 -16.07 10.37 -5.00
C LEU A 148 -15.03 11.48 -4.89
N ASP A 149 -14.59 11.98 -6.04
CA ASP A 149 -13.69 13.11 -6.15
C ASP A 149 -14.48 14.28 -6.75
N ILE A 150 -14.39 15.46 -6.14
CA ILE A 150 -14.99 16.70 -6.63
C ILE A 150 -13.93 17.79 -6.56
N GLY A 151 -13.69 18.48 -7.68
CA GLY A 151 -12.73 19.57 -7.78
C GLY A 151 -13.35 20.81 -8.42
N LEU A 152 -13.00 21.97 -7.88
CA LEU A 152 -13.25 23.27 -8.47
C LEU A 152 -11.91 23.98 -8.64
N ASP A 153 -11.63 24.47 -9.85
CA ASP A 153 -10.47 25.30 -10.10
C ASP A 153 -10.84 26.60 -10.82
N TYR A 154 -10.17 27.69 -10.47
CA TYR A 154 -10.23 28.97 -11.15
C TYR A 154 -8.83 29.33 -11.59
N GLN A 155 -8.66 29.60 -12.87
CA GLN A 155 -7.39 29.98 -13.45
C GLN A 155 -7.53 31.29 -14.22
N THR A 156 -6.56 32.19 -14.10
CA THR A 156 -6.60 33.48 -14.78
C THR A 156 -5.20 34.01 -15.08
N ALA A 157 -5.03 34.64 -16.24
CA ALA A 157 -3.89 35.53 -16.49
C ALA A 157 -4.24 36.93 -15.99
N ILE A 158 -3.58 37.38 -14.92
CA ILE A 158 -3.76 38.72 -14.32
C ILE A 158 -3.10 39.79 -15.20
N SER A 159 -1.98 39.43 -15.83
CA SER A 159 -1.29 40.18 -16.88
C SER A 159 -0.71 39.18 -17.90
N GLU A 160 0.00 39.66 -18.91
CA GLU A 160 0.76 38.81 -19.84
C GLU A 160 1.84 37.96 -19.12
N ASP A 161 2.34 38.46 -17.99
CA ASP A 161 3.43 37.83 -17.24
C ASP A 161 2.99 37.08 -15.99
N LEU A 162 1.80 37.37 -15.44
CA LEU A 162 1.33 36.82 -14.16
C LEU A 162 0.09 35.94 -14.35
N PHE A 163 0.24 34.65 -14.06
CA PHE A 163 -0.84 33.67 -14.05
C PHE A 163 -1.14 33.18 -12.63
N LEU A 164 -2.42 33.10 -12.29
CA LEU A 164 -2.91 32.62 -11.00
C LEU A 164 -3.81 31.41 -11.20
N LYS A 165 -3.61 30.36 -10.40
CA LYS A 165 -4.51 29.22 -10.28
C LYS A 165 -4.90 29.00 -8.83
N LEU A 166 -6.21 28.93 -8.59
CA LEU A 166 -6.82 28.57 -7.32
C LEU A 166 -7.54 27.24 -7.49
N ARG A 167 -7.39 26.34 -6.52
CA ARG A 167 -8.05 25.03 -6.56
C ARG A 167 -8.59 24.66 -5.20
N ALA A 168 -9.80 24.10 -5.17
CA ALA A 168 -10.38 23.47 -4.01
C ALA A 168 -10.93 22.11 -4.44
N TYR A 169 -10.45 21.03 -3.84
CA TYR A 169 -10.88 19.67 -4.21
C TYR A 169 -11.00 18.77 -3.00
N SER A 170 -11.87 17.77 -3.11
CA SER A 170 -12.11 16.79 -2.07
C SER A 170 -12.20 15.40 -2.66
N SER A 171 -11.65 14.43 -1.91
CA SER A 171 -11.78 13.00 -2.18
C SER A 171 -12.40 12.32 -0.97
N TYR A 172 -13.56 11.71 -1.16
CA TYR A 172 -14.19 10.86 -0.17
C TYR A 172 -14.09 9.40 -0.59
N TYR A 173 -13.41 8.60 0.22
CA TYR A 173 -13.23 7.17 0.00
C TYR A 173 -13.92 6.35 1.10
N LYS A 174 -14.75 5.40 0.70
CA LYS A 174 -15.44 4.48 1.58
C LYS A 174 -15.00 3.06 1.25
N LYS A 175 -14.30 2.42 2.20
CA LYS A 175 -13.90 1.01 2.12
C LYS A 175 -14.72 0.17 3.08
N ARG A 176 -15.33 -0.90 2.57
CA ARG A 176 -15.95 -1.94 3.38
C ARG A 176 -15.26 -3.26 3.08
N ASN A 177 -14.83 -3.94 4.13
CA ASN A 177 -14.15 -5.22 4.02
C ASN A 177 -14.86 -6.23 4.91
N THR A 178 -15.19 -7.38 4.32
CA THR A 178 -15.76 -8.51 5.03
C THR A 178 -14.90 -9.73 4.81
N THR A 179 -14.40 -10.33 5.90
CA THR A 179 -13.70 -11.62 5.84
C THR A 179 -14.54 -12.70 6.50
N THR A 180 -14.80 -13.79 5.80
CA THR A 180 -15.61 -14.93 6.25
C THR A 180 -14.81 -16.23 6.21
N MET A 181 -15.23 -17.22 6.99
CA MET A 181 -14.66 -18.57 6.94
C MET A 181 -15.22 -19.29 5.73
N LYS A 182 -14.36 -19.80 4.83
CA LYS A 182 -14.84 -20.51 3.62
C LYS A 182 -15.63 -21.78 3.99
N HIS A 183 -15.07 -22.58 4.90
CA HIS A 183 -15.71 -23.81 5.41
C HIS A 183 -16.48 -23.56 6.71
N TYR A 184 -17.24 -22.48 6.79
CA TYR A 184 -17.88 -22.00 8.01
C TYR A 184 -18.67 -23.07 8.80
N LYS A 185 -19.33 -24.02 8.12
CA LYS A 185 -20.11 -25.10 8.78
C LYS A 185 -19.23 -26.03 9.60
N ASP A 186 -18.08 -26.40 9.04
CA ASP A 186 -17.09 -27.29 9.67
C ASP A 186 -16.53 -26.61 10.93
N PHE A 187 -16.34 -25.30 10.85
CA PHE A 187 -15.91 -24.45 11.96
C PHE A 187 -17.03 -24.00 12.90
N GLY A 188 -18.22 -24.61 12.84
CA GLY A 188 -19.28 -24.43 13.84
C GLY A 188 -20.18 -23.21 13.64
N TYR A 189 -20.17 -22.58 12.47
CA TYR A 189 -21.09 -21.50 12.13
C TYR A 189 -22.36 -22.00 11.43
N PRO A 190 -23.53 -21.39 11.70
CA PRO A 190 -24.78 -21.75 11.04
C PRO A 190 -24.82 -21.29 9.58
N ASN A 191 -24.14 -20.19 9.25
CA ASN A 191 -24.01 -19.65 7.89
C ASN A 191 -22.73 -18.81 7.78
N GLU A 192 -22.33 -18.51 6.54
CA GLU A 192 -21.11 -17.76 6.22
C GLU A 192 -21.11 -16.37 6.86
N ALA A 193 -22.22 -15.62 6.77
CA ALA A 193 -22.31 -14.28 7.33
C ALA A 193 -22.05 -14.23 8.84
N LYS A 194 -22.43 -15.28 9.61
CA LYS A 194 -22.11 -15.37 11.05
C LYS A 194 -20.62 -15.66 11.33
N SER A 195 -19.90 -16.15 10.33
CA SER A 195 -18.45 -16.31 10.39
C SER A 195 -17.69 -15.01 10.15
N ALA A 196 -18.34 -13.94 9.69
CA ALA A 196 -17.71 -12.65 9.44
C ALA A 196 -16.92 -12.15 10.66
N SER A 197 -15.64 -11.84 10.43
CA SER A 197 -14.74 -11.31 11.44
C SER A 197 -13.56 -10.60 10.78
N ASN A 198 -12.73 -9.95 11.58
CA ASN A 198 -11.50 -9.29 11.12
C ASN A 198 -11.66 -8.20 10.03
N GLY A 199 -12.89 -7.82 9.67
CA GLY A 199 -13.17 -6.78 8.68
C GLY A 199 -12.52 -5.43 9.01
N MET A 200 -11.95 -4.82 7.98
CA MET A 200 -11.25 -3.53 8.04
C MET A 200 -12.00 -2.47 7.24
N ASN A 201 -12.93 -1.80 7.92
CA ASN A 201 -13.71 -0.73 7.30
C ASN A 201 -13.00 0.61 7.52
N ALA A 202 -13.07 1.48 6.51
CA ALA A 202 -12.57 2.84 6.60
C ALA A 202 -13.46 3.83 5.84
N ASN A 203 -13.54 5.05 6.34
CA ASN A 203 -13.94 6.23 5.58
C ASN A 203 -12.76 7.20 5.60
N VAL A 204 -12.36 7.72 4.44
CA VAL A 204 -11.29 8.71 4.30
C VAL A 204 -11.90 9.93 3.63
N ASP A 205 -11.74 11.10 4.22
CA ASP A 205 -12.14 12.40 3.67
C ASP A 205 -10.90 13.27 3.60
N ILE A 206 -10.49 13.63 2.39
CA ILE A 206 -9.37 14.53 2.12
C ILE A 206 -9.93 15.78 1.47
N LYS A 207 -9.57 16.94 1.98
CA LYS A 207 -9.92 18.25 1.40
C LYS A 207 -8.66 19.05 1.22
N THR A 208 -8.44 19.58 0.02
CA THR A 208 -7.26 20.35 -0.31
C THR A 208 -7.65 21.69 -0.94
N TYR A 209 -6.94 22.73 -0.55
CA TYR A 209 -7.02 24.09 -1.07
C TYR A 209 -5.62 24.52 -1.50
N GLU A 210 -5.48 24.99 -2.73
CA GLU A 210 -4.21 25.39 -3.32
C GLU A 210 -4.37 26.75 -3.99
N ALA A 211 -3.34 27.58 -3.86
CA ALA A 211 -3.19 28.80 -4.66
C ALA A 211 -1.76 28.85 -5.19
N VAL A 212 -1.62 29.01 -6.51
CA VAL A 212 -0.34 29.02 -7.22
C VAL A 212 -0.28 30.22 -8.13
N ALA A 213 0.79 30.99 -8.03
CA ALA A 213 1.12 32.10 -8.92
C ALA A 213 2.38 31.77 -9.70
N ASN A 214 2.29 31.88 -11.03
CA ASN A 214 3.41 31.78 -11.95
C ASN A 214 3.68 33.17 -12.54
N TYR A 215 4.90 33.67 -12.45
CA TYR A 215 5.24 35.03 -12.82
C TYR A 215 6.53 35.08 -13.64
N ASN A 216 6.44 35.54 -14.88
CA ASN A 216 7.61 35.98 -15.66
C ASN A 216 8.11 37.30 -15.08
N LEU A 217 8.96 37.26 -14.04
CA LEU A 217 9.47 38.46 -13.38
C LEU A 217 10.35 39.29 -14.32
N THR A 218 11.16 38.61 -15.12
CA THR A 218 11.94 39.16 -16.24
C THR A 218 11.99 38.11 -17.36
N GLU A 219 12.61 38.45 -18.49
CA GLU A 219 12.86 37.49 -19.58
C GLU A 219 13.67 36.25 -19.15
N ASN A 220 14.43 36.33 -18.05
CA ASN A 220 15.31 35.27 -17.57
C ASN A 220 14.84 34.63 -16.26
N HIS A 221 13.77 35.14 -15.63
CA HIS A 221 13.32 34.68 -14.31
C HIS A 221 11.84 34.32 -14.34
N PHE A 222 11.55 33.03 -14.20
CA PHE A 222 10.21 32.49 -14.03
C PHE A 222 9.99 32.04 -12.59
N LEU A 223 9.19 32.82 -11.85
CA LEU A 223 8.87 32.55 -10.46
C LEU A 223 7.60 31.73 -10.32
N THR A 224 7.64 30.69 -9.50
CA THR A 224 6.47 29.96 -9.03
C THR A 224 6.35 30.12 -7.53
N ALA A 225 5.27 30.72 -7.05
CA ALA A 225 4.95 30.82 -5.62
C ALA A 225 3.62 30.13 -5.32
N GLY A 226 3.50 29.49 -4.17
CA GLY A 226 2.22 28.90 -3.81
C GLY A 226 2.03 28.58 -2.34
N VAL A 227 0.77 28.37 -2.00
CA VAL A 227 0.31 27.91 -0.67
C VAL A 227 -0.62 26.72 -0.83
N GLU A 228 -0.53 25.79 0.11
CA GLU A 228 -1.36 24.59 0.17
C GLU A 228 -1.93 24.43 1.57
N LYS A 229 -3.18 24.00 1.66
CA LYS A 229 -3.78 23.49 2.89
C LYS A 229 -4.51 22.19 2.57
N ARG A 230 -4.20 21.11 3.28
CA ARG A 230 -4.89 19.82 3.17
C ARG A 230 -5.33 19.32 4.53
N ASP A 231 -6.60 19.00 4.66
CA ASP A 231 -7.18 18.36 5.85
C ASP A 231 -7.46 16.88 5.51
N GLU A 232 -6.83 15.94 6.22
CA GLU A 232 -7.10 14.50 6.10
C GLU A 232 -7.84 14.00 7.33
N LYS A 233 -9.01 13.38 7.11
CA LYS A 233 -9.81 12.72 8.14
C LYS A 233 -9.95 11.25 7.79
N ARG A 234 -9.65 10.37 8.74
CA ARG A 234 -9.80 8.92 8.58
C ARG A 234 -10.57 8.32 9.75
N GLU A 235 -11.71 7.70 9.45
CA GLU A 235 -12.47 6.89 10.40
C GLU A 235 -12.23 5.42 10.06
N ALA A 236 -11.79 4.59 11.02
CA ALA A 236 -11.54 3.17 10.73
C ALA A 236 -11.75 2.23 11.92
N THR A 237 -12.06 0.97 11.65
CA THR A 237 -12.23 -0.09 12.68
C THR A 237 -10.90 -0.66 13.20
N VAL A 238 -9.78 -0.06 12.79
CA VAL A 238 -8.44 -0.57 13.06
C VAL A 238 -7.70 0.21 14.12
N PHE A 239 -8.21 1.35 14.63
CA PHE A 239 -7.44 2.20 15.57
C PHE A 239 -7.62 1.85 17.04
N ASP A 240 -8.72 1.19 17.45
CA ASP A 240 -9.00 0.91 18.86
C ASP A 240 -9.23 -0.58 19.17
N ASN A 241 -8.88 -1.48 18.24
CA ASN A 241 -9.12 -2.94 18.36
C ASN A 241 -10.58 -3.31 18.71
N THR A 242 -11.53 -2.44 18.39
CA THR A 242 -12.98 -2.65 18.55
C THR A 242 -13.63 -2.73 17.16
N PRO A 243 -14.88 -3.22 17.04
CA PRO A 243 -15.60 -3.14 15.77
C PRO A 243 -16.08 -1.72 15.43
N ASN A 244 -15.88 -0.74 16.32
CA ASN A 244 -16.33 0.63 16.10
C ASN A 244 -15.33 1.37 15.22
N MET A 245 -15.83 2.23 14.34
CA MET A 245 -14.98 3.15 13.61
C MET A 245 -14.63 4.31 14.53
N THR A 246 -13.34 4.64 14.62
CA THR A 246 -12.86 5.81 15.35
C THR A 246 -12.06 6.71 14.43
N GLU A 247 -12.08 8.00 14.74
CA GLU A 247 -11.62 9.08 13.87
C GLU A 247 -10.21 9.54 14.25
N LYS A 248 -9.39 9.78 13.22
CA LYS A 248 -8.09 10.46 13.31
C LYS A 248 -8.01 11.52 12.23
N LYS A 249 -7.27 12.59 12.51
CA LYS A 249 -7.12 13.75 11.63
C LYS A 249 -5.67 14.20 11.56
N VAL A 250 -5.27 14.68 10.38
CA VAL A 250 -3.98 15.35 10.17
C VAL A 250 -4.21 16.55 9.26
N ASP A 251 -3.72 17.71 9.69
CA ASP A 251 -3.76 18.94 8.92
C ASP A 251 -2.36 19.22 8.35
N TYR A 252 -2.31 19.58 7.07
CA TYR A 252 -1.10 19.91 6.34
C TYR A 252 -1.23 21.33 5.82
N LYS A 253 -0.19 22.14 5.98
CA LYS A 253 -0.07 23.46 5.38
C LYS A 253 1.30 23.61 4.78
N ALA A 254 1.39 24.28 3.65
CA ALA A 254 2.68 24.60 3.06
C ALA A 254 2.69 25.96 2.39
N ILE A 255 3.89 26.54 2.33
CA ILE A 255 4.22 27.68 1.49
C ILE A 255 5.51 27.35 0.73
N TYR A 256 5.58 27.74 -0.53
CA TYR A 256 6.77 27.51 -1.34
C TYR A 256 7.01 28.61 -2.36
N LEU A 257 8.27 28.72 -2.76
CA LEU A 257 8.77 29.61 -3.79
C LEU A 257 9.84 28.88 -4.60
N GLN A 258 9.78 29.00 -5.92
CA GLN A 258 10.77 28.50 -6.86
C GLN A 258 11.08 29.60 -7.89
N ASP A 259 12.35 29.73 -8.25
CA ASP A 259 12.84 30.54 -9.36
C ASP A 259 13.49 29.61 -10.39
N GLU A 260 13.01 29.66 -11.62
CA GLU A 260 13.67 29.10 -12.79
C GLU A 260 14.40 30.24 -13.50
N TRP A 261 15.72 30.19 -13.45
CA TRP A 261 16.61 31.25 -13.88
C TRP A 261 17.44 30.82 -15.08
N ASP A 262 17.18 31.45 -16.22
CA ASP A 262 18.02 31.37 -17.41
C ASP A 262 19.24 32.28 -17.21
N VAL A 263 20.31 31.72 -16.63
CA VAL A 263 21.55 32.46 -16.32
C VAL A 263 22.24 32.92 -17.60
N THR A 264 22.21 32.07 -18.62
CA THR A 264 22.60 32.35 -20.01
C THR A 264 21.74 31.49 -20.93
N ASP A 265 21.78 31.71 -22.24
CA ASP A 265 21.06 30.89 -23.25
C ASP A 265 21.33 29.37 -23.18
N SER A 266 22.43 28.96 -22.52
CA SER A 266 22.81 27.55 -22.35
C SER A 266 22.73 27.05 -20.91
N LEU A 267 22.74 27.95 -19.93
CA LEU A 267 22.87 27.61 -18.50
C LEU A 267 21.61 28.03 -17.75
N ASN A 268 20.88 27.05 -17.25
CA ASN A 268 19.64 27.25 -16.51
C ASN A 268 19.79 26.74 -15.08
N ALA A 269 19.27 27.47 -14.12
CA ALA A 269 19.27 27.11 -12.71
C ALA A 269 17.84 27.08 -12.17
N VAL A 270 17.57 26.16 -11.25
CA VAL A 270 16.29 26.09 -10.53
C VAL A 270 16.58 26.12 -9.05
N ILE A 271 16.06 27.12 -8.35
CA ILE A 271 16.26 27.30 -6.91
C ILE A 271 14.89 27.33 -6.25
N GLY A 272 14.65 26.47 -5.27
CA GLY A 272 13.35 26.38 -4.61
C GLY A 272 13.46 26.10 -3.14
N ALA A 273 12.48 26.60 -2.39
CA ALA A 273 12.29 26.30 -0.98
C ALA A 273 10.80 26.06 -0.70
N ARG A 274 10.52 25.10 0.19
CA ARG A 274 9.18 24.81 0.69
C ARG A 274 9.21 24.64 2.19
N TYR A 275 8.26 25.24 2.89
CA TYR A 275 8.04 25.03 4.32
C TYR A 275 6.71 24.32 4.54
N ASP A 276 6.74 23.19 5.23
CA ASP A 276 5.58 22.40 5.59
C ASP A 276 5.32 22.49 7.12
N GLU A 277 4.10 22.83 7.50
CA GLU A 277 3.55 22.72 8.86
C GLU A 277 2.52 21.58 8.89
N ILE A 278 2.74 20.60 9.76
CA ILE A 278 1.89 19.40 9.81
C ILE A 278 1.52 19.09 11.26
N SER A 279 0.23 18.88 11.52
CA SER A 279 -0.29 18.82 12.88
C SER A 279 0.22 17.65 13.73
N ASN A 280 0.74 16.58 13.10
CA ASN A 280 1.20 15.37 13.76
C ASN A 280 2.73 15.14 13.66
N ALA A 281 3.49 16.14 13.22
CA ALA A 281 4.92 16.00 12.96
C ALA A 281 5.67 17.33 13.09
N ASP A 282 7.01 17.27 13.19
CA ASP A 282 7.84 18.47 13.25
C ASP A 282 7.82 19.23 11.92
N ASN A 283 7.46 20.52 11.96
CA ASN A 283 7.48 21.41 10.79
C ASN A 283 8.87 21.49 10.16
N LYS A 284 8.95 21.64 8.83
CA LYS A 284 10.23 21.57 8.13
C LYS A 284 10.29 22.44 6.89
N ALA A 285 11.46 23.07 6.69
CA ALA A 285 11.86 23.62 5.41
C ALA A 285 12.66 22.60 4.60
N THR A 286 12.37 22.48 3.32
CA THR A 286 13.11 21.71 2.32
C THR A 286 13.58 22.63 1.20
N PHE A 287 14.71 22.28 0.59
CA PHE A 287 15.36 23.10 -0.44
C PHE A 287 15.69 22.26 -1.68
N LYS A 288 15.74 22.92 -2.83
CA LYS A 288 16.12 22.36 -4.12
C LYS A 288 17.04 23.34 -4.84
N LEU A 289 18.11 22.79 -5.42
CA LEU A 289 19.00 23.47 -6.35
C LEU A 289 19.28 22.53 -7.53
N GLY A 290 18.88 22.93 -8.72
CA GLY A 290 19.21 22.26 -9.97
C GLY A 290 19.98 23.19 -10.89
N VAL A 291 20.94 22.67 -11.63
CA VAL A 291 21.66 23.39 -12.69
C VAL A 291 21.73 22.50 -13.91
N THR A 292 21.39 23.04 -15.07
CA THR A 292 21.51 22.37 -16.36
C THR A 292 22.30 23.25 -17.32
N ASN A 293 23.34 22.70 -17.95
CA ASN A 293 24.11 23.37 -18.98
C ASN A 293 24.01 22.61 -20.31
N SER A 294 23.58 23.31 -21.35
CA SER A 294 23.34 22.79 -22.70
C SER A 294 24.54 23.12 -23.59
N PHE A 295 25.49 22.20 -23.72
CA PHE A 295 26.64 22.38 -24.62
C PHE A 295 26.26 22.18 -26.09
N SER A 296 25.27 21.32 -26.34
CA SER A 296 24.60 21.12 -27.62
C SER A 296 23.28 20.38 -27.41
N THR A 297 22.46 20.23 -28.45
CA THR A 297 21.24 19.40 -28.40
C THR A 297 21.50 17.95 -27.98
N MET A 298 22.72 17.46 -28.23
CA MET A 298 23.16 16.10 -27.90
C MET A 298 23.97 16.01 -26.59
N ALA A 299 24.21 17.11 -25.88
CA ALA A 299 25.02 17.10 -24.65
C ALA A 299 24.53 18.16 -23.65
N ASN A 300 23.64 17.74 -22.76
CA ASN A 300 23.07 18.55 -21.69
C ASN A 300 23.47 17.93 -20.35
N LEU A 301 24.31 18.63 -19.59
CA LEU A 301 24.78 18.20 -18.28
C LEU A 301 23.85 18.79 -17.21
N ARG A 302 23.32 17.94 -16.33
CA ARG A 302 22.50 18.35 -15.18
C ARG A 302 23.13 17.94 -13.86
N VAL A 303 22.97 18.79 -12.86
CA VAL A 303 23.31 18.52 -11.46
C VAL A 303 22.13 18.93 -10.60
N LEU A 304 21.70 18.07 -9.69
CA LEU A 304 20.57 18.32 -8.80
C LEU A 304 20.94 17.98 -7.35
N VAL A 305 20.59 18.89 -6.44
CA VAL A 305 20.59 18.66 -4.99
C VAL A 305 19.21 19.01 -4.47
N ALA A 306 18.54 18.05 -3.85
CA ALA A 306 17.19 18.24 -3.33
C ALA A 306 17.02 17.61 -1.96
N GLN A 307 16.14 18.21 -1.15
CA GLN A 307 15.73 17.67 0.13
C GLN A 307 14.27 17.21 0.06
N GLY A 308 14.02 16.00 0.56
CA GLY A 308 12.68 15.43 0.70
C GLY A 308 12.30 15.26 2.17
N TYR A 309 11.00 15.32 2.43
CA TYR A 309 10.43 15.23 3.78
C TYR A 309 9.14 14.42 3.73
N ARG A 310 9.00 13.41 4.61
CA ARG A 310 7.80 12.57 4.72
C ARG A 310 7.39 12.43 6.17
N THR A 311 6.15 12.77 6.50
CA THR A 311 5.63 12.57 7.84
C THR A 311 5.06 11.16 8.06
N PRO A 312 4.98 10.71 9.32
CA PRO A 312 4.24 9.51 9.67
C PRO A 312 2.77 9.62 9.24
N ASP A 313 2.25 8.58 8.59
CA ASP A 313 0.84 8.53 8.22
C ASP A 313 -0.06 8.12 9.41
N ILE A 314 -1.38 8.29 9.26
CA ILE A 314 -2.37 7.94 10.30
C ILE A 314 -2.26 6.47 10.72
N ARG A 315 -1.93 5.55 9.82
CA ARG A 315 -1.82 4.12 10.14
C ARG A 315 -0.57 3.86 10.97
N GLU A 316 0.58 4.39 10.56
CA GLU A 316 1.87 4.29 11.26
C GLU A 316 1.73 4.81 12.70
N MET A 317 0.93 5.86 12.91
CA MET A 317 0.66 6.46 14.22
C MET A 317 -0.35 5.66 15.05
N TYR A 318 -1.49 5.25 14.48
CA TYR A 318 -2.68 4.88 15.27
C TYR A 318 -3.20 3.45 15.11
N ILE A 319 -2.67 2.63 14.20
CA ILE A 319 -3.20 1.26 14.03
C ILE A 319 -3.18 0.49 15.36
N ASN A 320 -4.21 -0.27 15.69
CA ASN A 320 -4.27 -1.11 16.87
C ASN A 320 -5.21 -2.28 16.56
N LYS A 321 -4.69 -3.31 15.90
CA LYS A 321 -5.51 -4.39 15.37
C LYS A 321 -4.76 -5.71 15.37
N GLN A 322 -5.43 -6.76 15.85
CA GLN A 322 -4.99 -8.12 15.57
C GLN A 322 -5.20 -8.43 14.08
N THR A 323 -4.12 -8.67 13.35
CA THR A 323 -4.14 -9.07 11.94
C THR A 323 -3.69 -10.53 11.79
N PRO A 324 -3.92 -11.16 10.62
CA PRO A 324 -3.32 -12.45 10.33
C PRO A 324 -1.79 -12.44 10.48
N ARG A 325 -1.09 -11.36 10.10
CA ARG A 325 0.37 -11.27 10.28
C ARG A 325 0.83 -11.00 11.72
N GLY A 326 -0.10 -10.87 12.67
CA GLY A 326 0.18 -10.56 14.08
C GLY A 326 -0.52 -9.30 14.58
N LEU A 327 -0.35 -9.00 15.87
CA LEU A 327 -0.87 -7.76 16.46
C LEU A 327 -0.08 -6.57 15.91
N GLN A 328 -0.77 -5.62 15.26
CA GLN A 328 -0.17 -4.35 14.81
C GLN A 328 -0.60 -3.23 15.73
N GLN A 329 0.36 -2.44 16.20
CA GLN A 329 0.16 -1.29 17.07
C GLN A 329 0.98 -0.12 16.54
N GLY A 330 0.35 1.02 16.30
CA GLY A 330 0.97 2.25 15.83
C GLY A 330 1.81 2.89 16.92
N ALA A 331 2.65 3.83 16.52
CA ALA A 331 3.61 4.46 17.41
C ALA A 331 2.95 5.10 18.64
N ASP A 332 1.84 5.82 18.48
CA ASP A 332 1.13 6.47 19.59
C ASP A 332 0.52 5.46 20.57
N VAL A 333 0.04 4.33 20.05
CA VAL A 333 -0.55 3.24 20.86
C VAL A 333 0.48 2.69 21.84
N VAL A 334 1.75 2.61 21.42
CA VAL A 334 2.86 2.13 22.24
C VAL A 334 3.71 3.25 22.85
N LYS A 335 3.30 4.51 22.67
CA LYS A 335 3.98 5.73 23.16
C LYS A 335 5.39 5.92 22.60
N TYR A 336 5.59 5.54 21.34
CA TYR A 336 6.79 5.86 20.57
C TYR A 336 6.57 7.17 19.82
N ASN A 337 7.55 8.08 19.86
CA ASN A 337 7.47 9.35 19.13
C ASN A 337 8.15 9.20 17.76
N LEU A 338 7.35 9.07 16.71
CA LEU A 338 7.87 9.01 15.34
C LEU A 338 8.30 10.40 14.88
N LYS A 339 9.50 10.47 14.31
CA LYS A 339 9.98 11.63 13.58
C LYS A 339 9.64 11.50 12.09
N PRO A 340 9.50 12.63 11.36
CA PRO A 340 9.48 12.60 9.91
C PRO A 340 10.76 12.01 9.31
N GLU A 341 10.64 11.36 8.15
CA GLU A 341 11.77 10.92 7.34
C GLU A 341 12.34 12.09 6.55
N PHE A 342 13.66 12.12 6.39
CA PHE A 342 14.34 13.17 5.64
C PHE A 342 15.33 12.59 4.63
N THR A 343 15.22 13.02 3.38
CA THR A 343 16.07 12.55 2.29
C THR A 343 16.90 13.69 1.74
N ASN A 344 18.20 13.48 1.56
CA ASN A 344 19.04 14.36 0.73
C ASN A 344 19.40 13.59 -0.54
N SER A 345 18.96 14.10 -1.68
CA SER A 345 19.16 13.53 -3.00
C SER A 345 20.19 14.35 -3.77
N TYR A 346 21.14 13.65 -4.37
CA TYR A 346 22.19 14.22 -5.21
C TYR A 346 22.17 13.45 -6.53
N GLU A 347 22.16 14.17 -7.65
CA GLU A 347 22.18 13.58 -8.98
C GLU A 347 23.13 14.36 -9.89
N ILE A 348 23.84 13.64 -10.74
CA ILE A 348 24.53 14.18 -11.92
C ILE A 348 24.11 13.37 -13.13
N GLY A 349 23.67 14.04 -14.19
CA GLY A 349 23.18 13.38 -15.39
C GLY A 349 23.63 14.05 -16.67
N LEU A 350 23.69 13.27 -17.74
CA LEU A 350 24.00 13.71 -19.09
C LEU A 350 22.95 13.16 -20.04
N GLY A 351 22.32 14.05 -20.81
CA GLY A 351 21.31 13.66 -21.79
C GLY A 351 21.49 14.37 -23.13
N GLY A 352 20.95 13.77 -24.18
CA GLY A 352 21.02 14.32 -25.53
C GLY A 352 19.85 13.84 -26.37
N ARG A 353 19.38 14.69 -27.29
CA ARG A 353 18.30 14.34 -28.23
C ARG A 353 18.52 14.97 -29.59
N ASN A 354 18.25 14.18 -30.63
CA ASN A 354 18.06 14.62 -32.00
C ASN A 354 16.82 13.93 -32.60
N ASN A 355 16.65 14.04 -33.93
CA ASN A 355 15.48 13.52 -34.65
C ASN A 355 15.33 11.99 -34.65
N LYS A 356 16.35 11.23 -34.27
CA LYS A 356 16.32 9.75 -34.27
C LYS A 356 16.72 9.11 -32.95
N LEU A 357 17.51 9.81 -32.15
CA LEU A 357 18.13 9.29 -30.93
C LEU A 357 17.80 10.24 -29.78
N SER A 358 17.36 9.69 -28.67
CA SER A 358 17.41 10.36 -27.38
C SER A 358 18.01 9.43 -26.35
N TYR A 359 18.91 9.94 -25.53
CA TYR A 359 19.50 9.16 -24.45
C TYR A 359 19.60 10.00 -23.17
N ASP A 360 19.68 9.28 -22.07
CA ASP A 360 19.87 9.84 -20.74
C ASP A 360 20.72 8.88 -19.89
N ALA A 361 21.66 9.44 -19.14
CA ALA A 361 22.46 8.71 -18.18
C ALA A 361 22.58 9.52 -16.88
N ALA A 362 22.29 8.92 -15.74
CA ALA A 362 22.31 9.59 -14.44
C ALA A 362 22.97 8.75 -13.36
N LEU A 363 23.82 9.38 -12.56
CA LEU A 363 24.31 8.83 -11.29
C LEU A 363 23.59 9.53 -10.15
N PHE A 364 23.02 8.74 -9.23
CA PHE A 364 22.26 9.27 -8.11
C PHE A 364 22.75 8.74 -6.77
N LEU A 365 22.51 9.52 -5.71
CA LEU A 365 22.75 9.18 -4.32
C LEU A 365 21.66 9.80 -3.45
N ASN A 366 20.91 8.97 -2.75
CA ASN A 366 19.92 9.38 -1.76
C ASN A 366 20.38 8.96 -0.36
N LYS A 367 20.43 9.93 0.55
CA LYS A 367 20.72 9.70 1.97
C LYS A 367 19.47 9.97 2.79
N ILE A 368 18.85 8.90 3.25
CA ILE A 368 17.61 8.89 4.02
C ILE A 368 17.97 8.84 5.50
N LYS A 369 17.40 9.74 6.30
CA LYS A 369 17.51 9.78 7.76
C LYS A 369 16.13 9.55 8.37
N ASP A 370 16.14 8.97 9.56
CA ASP A 370 14.94 8.71 10.36
C ASP A 370 13.88 7.91 9.59
N ARG A 371 14.30 6.95 8.74
CA ARG A 371 13.36 6.09 8.00
C ARG A 371 12.43 5.37 8.98
N ILE A 372 11.13 5.59 8.82
CA ILE A 372 10.07 4.90 9.53
C ILE A 372 9.97 3.51 8.93
N SER A 373 9.95 2.51 9.78
CA SER A 373 9.80 1.13 9.34
C SER A 373 9.05 0.31 10.35
N GLN A 374 8.35 -0.69 9.83
CA GLN A 374 7.68 -1.66 10.67
C GLN A 374 8.70 -2.61 11.31
N VAL A 375 8.69 -2.69 12.63
CA VAL A 375 9.54 -3.56 13.43
C VAL A 375 8.72 -4.48 14.31
N LYS A 376 9.27 -5.67 14.57
CA LYS A 376 8.70 -6.63 15.50
C LYS A 376 9.25 -6.42 16.90
N LYS A 377 8.39 -6.29 17.90
CA LYS A 377 8.73 -6.07 19.30
C LYS A 377 8.04 -7.12 20.19
N GLN A 378 8.60 -7.31 21.38
CA GLN A 378 8.02 -8.17 22.40
C GLN A 378 7.28 -7.31 23.43
N ASN A 379 6.13 -7.77 23.89
CA ASN A 379 5.40 -7.11 24.98
C ASN A 379 6.25 -7.08 26.26
N LYS A 380 6.11 -6.01 27.07
CA LYS A 380 6.89 -5.81 28.31
C LYS A 380 6.82 -6.97 29.30
N ASN A 381 5.77 -7.80 29.23
CA ASN A 381 5.57 -8.97 30.08
C ASN A 381 5.96 -10.30 29.41
N ASN A 382 6.62 -10.27 28.24
CA ASN A 382 6.97 -11.43 27.41
C ASN A 382 5.78 -12.34 27.01
N THR A 383 4.54 -11.83 27.11
CA THR A 383 3.31 -12.59 26.84
C THR A 383 2.91 -12.65 25.36
N GLY A 384 3.66 -12.00 24.46
CA GLY A 384 3.40 -12.03 23.03
C GLY A 384 4.27 -11.03 22.25
N GLU A 385 4.26 -11.15 20.93
CA GLU A 385 4.94 -10.24 20.00
C GLU A 385 3.91 -9.33 19.30
N TYR A 386 4.33 -8.12 18.95
CA TYR A 386 3.54 -7.17 18.16
C TYR A 386 4.45 -6.45 17.16
N TYR A 387 3.83 -5.87 16.14
CA TYR A 387 4.49 -5.02 15.15
C TYR A 387 4.17 -3.57 15.43
N THR A 388 5.19 -2.72 15.39
CA THR A 388 5.07 -1.26 15.54
C THR A 388 5.94 -0.55 14.53
N PHE A 389 5.83 0.77 14.45
CA PHE A 389 6.64 1.61 13.60
C PHE A 389 7.67 2.36 14.46
N GLU A 390 8.91 2.41 13.99
CA GLU A 390 10.00 3.16 14.62
C GLU A 390 10.85 3.85 13.55
N ASN A 391 11.55 4.93 13.91
CA ASN A 391 12.62 5.49 13.07
C ASN A 391 13.86 4.59 13.24
N ILE A 392 14.08 3.67 12.31
CA ILE A 392 15.02 2.58 12.56
C ILE A 392 16.44 2.85 12.10
N SER A 393 16.68 3.72 11.10
CA SER A 393 18.03 3.84 10.53
C SER A 393 18.23 5.07 9.64
N LYS A 394 19.50 5.25 9.28
CA LYS A 394 19.91 5.95 8.06
C LYS A 394 19.97 4.91 6.95
N ALA A 395 19.30 5.16 5.84
CA ALA A 395 19.40 4.34 4.65
C ALA A 395 20.10 5.12 3.54
N GLU A 396 20.83 4.43 2.69
CA GLU A 396 21.44 5.00 1.51
C GLU A 396 21.03 4.20 0.29
N THR A 397 20.65 4.87 -0.79
CA THR A 397 20.44 4.24 -2.09
C THR A 397 21.26 5.01 -3.11
N LYS A 398 21.98 4.32 -3.98
CA LYS A 398 22.79 4.95 -5.02
C LYS A 398 22.80 4.07 -6.26
N GLY A 399 23.07 4.66 -7.41
CA GLY A 399 23.02 3.88 -8.63
C GLY A 399 23.31 4.65 -9.88
N LEU A 400 23.09 3.94 -10.98
CA LEU A 400 23.17 4.40 -12.34
C LEU A 400 21.83 4.12 -13.02
N GLU A 401 21.30 5.12 -13.72
CA GLU A 401 20.14 4.97 -14.61
C GLU A 401 20.55 5.33 -16.03
N LEU A 402 20.13 4.51 -16.98
CA LEU A 402 20.36 4.69 -18.41
C LEU A 402 19.02 4.58 -19.13
N SER A 403 18.80 5.45 -20.11
CA SER A 403 17.67 5.39 -21.03
C SER A 403 18.15 5.72 -22.44
N LEU A 404 17.66 4.97 -23.43
CA LEU A 404 17.96 5.17 -24.84
C LEU A 404 16.72 4.87 -25.66
N ASN A 405 16.32 5.80 -26.52
CA ASN A 405 15.30 5.58 -27.54
C ASN A 405 15.91 5.85 -28.90
N TYR A 406 15.66 4.95 -29.85
CA TYR A 406 16.22 5.03 -31.18
C TYR A 406 15.24 4.63 -32.27
N ASP A 407 15.04 5.51 -33.24
CA ASP A 407 14.29 5.25 -34.47
C ASP A 407 15.19 4.55 -35.49
N ILE A 408 15.14 3.23 -35.50
CA ILE A 408 15.90 2.37 -36.42
C ILE A 408 15.47 2.66 -37.86
N LEU A 409 14.15 2.69 -38.10
CA LEU A 409 13.48 3.04 -39.36
C LEU A 409 12.26 3.93 -39.04
N LYS A 410 11.63 4.50 -40.08
CA LYS A 410 10.40 5.32 -39.91
C LYS A 410 9.24 4.58 -39.24
N ASN A 411 9.23 3.25 -39.33
CA ASN A 411 8.20 2.37 -38.82
C ASN A 411 8.74 1.36 -37.78
N LEU A 412 9.98 1.52 -37.34
CA LEU A 412 10.62 0.61 -36.39
C LEU A 412 11.44 1.41 -35.39
N SER A 413 11.05 1.38 -34.13
CA SER A 413 11.77 2.05 -33.06
C SER A 413 12.03 1.09 -31.90
N THR A 414 13.06 1.41 -31.12
CA THR A 414 13.42 0.66 -29.92
C THR A 414 13.65 1.59 -28.75
N GLY A 415 13.36 1.09 -27.55
CA GLY A 415 13.65 1.75 -26.28
C GLY A 415 14.37 0.80 -25.35
N ILE A 416 15.42 1.27 -24.69
CA ILE A 416 16.19 0.54 -23.69
C ILE A 416 16.22 1.38 -22.43
N SER A 417 15.90 0.79 -21.28
CA SER A 417 16.19 1.36 -19.97
C SER A 417 16.96 0.36 -19.12
N TYR A 418 17.85 0.86 -18.29
CA TYR A 418 18.63 0.05 -17.36
C TYR A 418 18.90 0.82 -16.08
N THR A 419 18.71 0.17 -14.94
CA THR A 419 19.04 0.71 -13.63
C THR A 419 19.92 -0.27 -12.88
N LYS A 420 21.06 0.19 -12.36
CA LYS A 420 21.85 -0.50 -11.33
C LYS A 420 21.60 0.22 -10.01
N LEU A 421 21.21 -0.52 -8.98
CA LEU A 421 20.85 0.03 -7.68
C LEU A 421 21.62 -0.70 -6.57
N ASP A 422 22.33 0.07 -5.75
CA ASP A 422 22.92 -0.38 -4.50
C ASP A 422 22.17 0.28 -3.33
N THR A 423 21.84 -0.51 -2.30
CA THR A 423 21.14 -0.02 -1.11
C THR A 423 21.85 -0.44 0.16
N GLU A 424 21.84 0.38 1.21
CA GLU A 424 22.43 0.02 2.50
C GLU A 424 21.59 0.55 3.67
N ASP A 425 21.18 -0.34 4.59
CA ASP A 425 20.83 0.04 5.96
C ASP A 425 22.13 0.31 6.74
N LYS A 426 22.44 1.59 6.97
CA LYS A 426 23.70 2.00 7.62
C LYS A 426 23.84 1.52 9.06
N LYS A 427 22.74 1.12 9.73
CA LYS A 427 22.74 0.61 11.11
C LYS A 427 22.97 -0.90 11.14
N LYS A 428 22.26 -1.65 10.30
CA LYS A 428 22.40 -3.11 10.22
C LYS A 428 23.58 -3.56 9.36
N LYS A 429 24.19 -2.66 8.57
CA LYS A 429 25.31 -2.93 7.67
C LYS A 429 24.99 -4.04 6.66
N ARG A 430 23.84 -3.89 6.02
CA ARG A 430 23.27 -4.85 5.07
C ARG A 430 22.36 -4.14 4.06
N ASP A 431 21.97 -4.83 3.01
CA ASP A 431 21.13 -4.25 1.96
C ASP A 431 19.68 -4.08 2.41
N LEU A 432 18.96 -3.17 1.73
CA LEU A 432 17.52 -3.02 1.94
C LEU A 432 16.79 -4.17 1.25
N GLU A 433 15.83 -4.77 1.95
CA GLU A 433 15.09 -5.92 1.45
C GLU A 433 14.27 -5.59 0.21
N PHE A 434 14.18 -6.55 -0.72
CA PHE A 434 13.32 -6.50 -1.91
C PHE A 434 13.61 -5.35 -2.88
N ASN A 435 14.86 -4.90 -2.96
CA ASN A 435 15.31 -3.93 -3.97
C ASN A 435 16.10 -4.69 -5.04
N PRO A 436 15.65 -4.75 -6.31
CA PRO A 436 16.40 -5.42 -7.36
C PRO A 436 17.73 -4.72 -7.56
N GLU A 437 18.82 -5.47 -7.56
CA GLU A 437 20.13 -4.88 -7.79
C GLU A 437 20.26 -4.31 -9.20
N GLN A 438 19.53 -4.89 -10.16
CA GLN A 438 19.49 -4.47 -11.56
C GLN A 438 18.07 -4.62 -12.11
N THR A 439 17.66 -3.67 -12.95
CA THR A 439 16.49 -3.83 -13.81
C THR A 439 16.85 -3.40 -15.22
N ALA A 440 16.28 -4.07 -16.22
CA ALA A 440 16.44 -3.70 -17.61
C ALA A 440 15.11 -3.86 -18.35
N SER A 441 14.77 -2.90 -19.21
CA SER A 441 13.63 -3.02 -20.13
C SER A 441 14.10 -2.79 -21.56
N PHE A 442 13.68 -3.66 -22.45
CA PHE A 442 13.86 -3.52 -23.89
C PHE A 442 12.48 -3.51 -24.56
N ASN A 443 12.25 -2.52 -25.41
CA ASN A 443 11.01 -2.34 -26.16
C ASN A 443 11.33 -2.30 -27.64
N LEU A 444 10.50 -2.99 -28.44
CA LEU A 444 10.53 -2.94 -29.89
C LEU A 444 9.12 -2.62 -30.39
N ASN A 445 8.98 -1.48 -31.07
CA ASN A 445 7.72 -1.05 -31.66
C ASN A 445 7.83 -1.05 -33.18
N TYR A 446 6.95 -1.80 -33.83
CA TYR A 446 6.91 -1.96 -35.28
C TYR A 446 5.53 -1.65 -35.84
N THR A 447 5.44 -0.66 -36.73
CA THR A 447 4.20 -0.17 -37.34
C THR A 447 4.25 -0.37 -38.85
N PRO A 448 4.08 -1.59 -39.37
CA PRO A 448 4.25 -1.88 -40.81
C PRO A 448 3.33 -1.04 -41.71
N ILE A 449 2.14 -0.72 -41.22
CA ILE A 449 1.15 0.17 -41.85
C ILE A 449 0.49 1.03 -40.77
N GLU A 450 -0.10 2.17 -41.14
CA GLU A 450 -0.67 3.15 -40.18
C GLU A 450 -1.73 2.55 -39.24
N SER A 451 -2.46 1.52 -39.68
CA SER A 451 -3.52 0.88 -38.89
C SER A 451 -3.06 -0.27 -38.02
N LEU A 452 -1.79 -0.69 -38.06
CA LEU A 452 -1.32 -1.89 -37.37
C LEU A 452 0.00 -1.62 -36.65
N SER A 453 0.04 -1.84 -35.33
CA SER A 453 1.27 -1.81 -34.53
C SER A 453 1.49 -3.10 -33.76
N PHE A 454 2.76 -3.50 -33.69
CA PHE A 454 3.28 -4.59 -32.89
C PHE A 454 4.22 -4.02 -31.85
N LEU A 455 4.02 -4.41 -30.59
CA LEU A 455 4.90 -4.06 -29.48
C LEU A 455 5.39 -5.34 -28.81
N ALA A 456 6.71 -5.48 -28.70
CA ALA A 456 7.34 -6.50 -27.89
C ALA A 456 8.12 -5.81 -26.75
N THR A 457 7.91 -6.27 -25.54
CA THR A 457 8.59 -5.77 -24.34
C THR A 457 9.27 -6.92 -23.62
N VAL A 458 10.53 -6.72 -23.24
CA VAL A 458 11.32 -7.66 -22.43
C VAL A 458 11.73 -6.93 -21.16
N ASN A 459 11.34 -7.44 -20.00
CA ASN A 459 11.67 -6.86 -18.70
C ASN A 459 12.49 -7.86 -17.89
N TYR A 460 13.72 -7.50 -17.55
CA TYR A 460 14.58 -8.24 -16.63
C TYR A 460 14.56 -7.58 -15.26
N VAL A 461 14.38 -8.40 -14.23
CA VAL A 461 14.48 -8.02 -12.81
C VAL A 461 15.52 -8.93 -12.18
N GLY A 462 16.62 -8.33 -11.72
CA GLY A 462 17.70 -9.04 -11.07
C GLY A 462 17.33 -9.47 -9.65
N GLU A 463 18.21 -10.30 -9.09
CA GLU A 463 18.13 -10.83 -7.73
C GLU A 463 17.82 -9.75 -6.67
N GLN A 464 17.05 -10.15 -5.65
CA GLN A 464 16.67 -9.31 -4.52
C GLN A 464 17.04 -9.99 -3.21
N LYS A 465 17.71 -9.26 -2.32
CA LYS A 465 18.05 -9.77 -0.99
C LYS A 465 16.89 -9.61 -0.02
N TYR A 466 16.77 -10.57 0.90
CA TYR A 466 15.81 -10.55 2.00
C TYR A 466 16.36 -11.30 3.23
N TYR A 467 15.84 -11.01 4.42
CA TYR A 467 16.34 -11.60 5.65
C TYR A 467 15.26 -12.38 6.40
N GLU A 468 15.50 -13.66 6.63
CA GLU A 468 14.59 -14.53 7.38
C GLU A 468 15.22 -15.03 8.67
N LYS A 469 14.40 -15.29 9.69
CA LYS A 469 14.87 -15.93 10.91
C LYS A 469 14.92 -17.44 10.73
N ASN A 470 16.11 -18.02 10.94
CA ASN A 470 16.26 -19.47 10.99
C ASN A 470 15.65 -20.07 12.29
N LYS A 471 15.70 -21.40 12.42
CA LYS A 471 15.21 -22.12 13.62
C LYS A 471 15.86 -21.65 14.94
N ALA A 472 17.07 -21.10 14.87
CA ALA A 472 17.78 -20.51 16.01
C ALA A 472 17.45 -19.03 16.25
N LYS A 473 16.42 -18.49 15.57
CA LYS A 473 15.99 -17.08 15.60
C LYS A 473 17.04 -16.07 15.16
N LYS A 474 18.10 -16.52 14.46
CA LYS A 474 19.08 -15.64 13.84
C LYS A 474 18.58 -15.23 12.45
N GLU A 475 18.69 -13.94 12.14
CA GLU A 475 18.47 -13.46 10.77
C GLU A 475 19.57 -14.04 9.86
N VAL A 476 19.15 -14.58 8.73
CA VAL A 476 20.01 -15.13 7.67
C VAL A 476 19.63 -14.40 6.38
N GLU A 477 20.65 -13.99 5.64
CA GLU A 477 20.47 -13.41 4.31
C GLU A 477 20.08 -14.51 3.32
N LYS A 478 19.10 -14.20 2.48
CA LYS A 478 18.68 -14.99 1.34
C LYS A 478 18.54 -14.08 0.14
N THR A 479 18.54 -14.69 -1.02
CA THR A 479 18.41 -14.02 -2.31
C THR A 479 17.31 -14.71 -3.10
N THR A 480 16.50 -13.93 -3.81
CA THR A 480 15.51 -14.45 -4.76
C THR A 480 16.16 -14.78 -6.08
N ASP A 481 15.53 -15.65 -6.87
CA ASP A 481 15.93 -15.86 -8.25
C ASP A 481 15.69 -14.58 -9.08
N ASP A 482 16.51 -14.37 -10.11
CA ASP A 482 16.22 -13.39 -11.15
C ASP A 482 15.10 -13.88 -12.09
N PHE A 483 14.50 -12.94 -12.82
CA PHE A 483 13.48 -13.30 -13.79
C PHE A 483 13.42 -12.33 -14.98
N THR A 484 12.98 -12.86 -16.11
CA THR A 484 12.72 -12.11 -17.34
C THR A 484 11.31 -12.38 -17.80
N LEU A 485 10.53 -11.31 -18.02
CA LEU A 485 9.19 -11.37 -18.58
C LEU A 485 9.21 -10.86 -20.01
N VAL A 486 8.46 -11.52 -20.88
CA VAL A 486 8.29 -11.11 -22.28
C VAL A 486 6.82 -10.94 -22.57
N ASP A 487 6.47 -9.76 -23.04
CA ASP A 487 5.10 -9.35 -23.33
C ASP A 487 4.97 -8.98 -24.82
N LEU A 488 3.86 -9.38 -25.44
CA LEU A 488 3.55 -9.10 -26.84
C LEU A 488 2.19 -8.45 -26.95
N ASN A 489 2.11 -7.38 -27.74
CA ASN A 489 0.90 -6.60 -27.94
C ASN A 489 0.70 -6.28 -29.42
N ILE A 490 -0.53 -6.39 -29.90
CA ILE A 490 -0.96 -6.04 -31.25
C ILE A 490 -2.11 -5.05 -31.14
N ASN A 491 -2.00 -3.93 -31.84
CA ASN A 491 -3.06 -2.93 -31.95
C ASN A 491 -3.47 -2.77 -33.41
N TYR A 492 -4.78 -2.82 -33.67
CA TYR A 492 -5.34 -2.61 -35.00
C TYR A 492 -6.39 -1.50 -34.97
N ALA A 493 -6.12 -0.38 -35.64
CA ALA A 493 -7.07 0.70 -35.86
C ALA A 493 -7.98 0.34 -37.04
N ILE A 494 -9.23 -0.05 -36.75
CA ILE A 494 -10.23 -0.35 -37.76
C ILE A 494 -10.58 0.93 -38.54
N ASN A 495 -10.75 2.03 -37.81
CA ASN A 495 -10.92 3.38 -38.34
C ASN A 495 -10.54 4.41 -37.26
N LYS A 496 -10.86 5.69 -37.49
CA LYS A 496 -10.56 6.78 -36.53
C LYS A 496 -11.30 6.65 -35.20
N THR A 497 -12.42 5.94 -35.18
CA THR A 497 -13.29 5.75 -34.02
C THR A 497 -12.94 4.48 -33.27
N TYR A 498 -12.75 3.35 -33.97
CA TYR A 498 -12.62 2.04 -33.36
C TYR A 498 -11.22 1.44 -33.55
N SER A 499 -10.65 0.91 -32.47
CA SER A 499 -9.44 0.10 -32.50
C SER A 499 -9.59 -1.14 -31.61
N ILE A 500 -9.09 -2.28 -32.08
CA ILE A 500 -9.00 -3.52 -31.29
C ILE A 500 -7.55 -3.71 -30.86
N TYR A 501 -7.35 -4.24 -29.66
CA TYR A 501 -6.04 -4.68 -29.20
C TYR A 501 -6.13 -6.09 -28.65
N VAL A 502 -5.04 -6.83 -28.81
CA VAL A 502 -4.82 -8.17 -28.27
C VAL A 502 -3.41 -8.20 -27.69
N GLY A 503 -3.27 -8.81 -26.53
CA GLY A 503 -1.97 -8.95 -25.90
C GLY A 503 -1.84 -10.22 -25.09
N VAL A 504 -0.58 -10.60 -24.88
CA VAL A 504 -0.17 -11.67 -23.98
C VAL A 504 1.00 -11.17 -23.15
N ASN A 505 0.83 -11.16 -21.83
CA ASN A 505 1.90 -10.88 -20.89
C ASN A 505 2.51 -12.18 -20.39
N ASN A 506 3.82 -12.17 -20.10
CA ASN A 506 4.60 -13.31 -19.66
C ASN A 506 4.45 -14.54 -20.57
N VAL A 507 4.77 -14.38 -21.87
CA VAL A 507 4.60 -15.40 -22.92
C VAL A 507 5.25 -16.75 -22.60
N PHE A 508 6.33 -16.74 -21.82
CA PHE A 508 7.09 -17.93 -21.45
C PHE A 508 6.69 -18.55 -20.11
N ASP A 509 5.61 -18.07 -19.50
CA ASP A 509 5.11 -18.55 -18.21
C ASP A 509 6.18 -18.59 -17.11
N LYS A 510 7.08 -17.58 -17.11
CA LYS A 510 8.18 -17.52 -16.15
C LYS A 510 7.61 -17.35 -14.74
N GLU A 511 8.01 -18.26 -13.85
CA GLU A 511 7.68 -18.18 -12.44
C GLU A 511 8.55 -17.17 -11.70
N VAL A 512 7.94 -16.53 -10.69
CA VAL A 512 8.57 -15.54 -9.81
C VAL A 512 8.41 -16.06 -8.38
N ASP A 513 9.47 -15.90 -7.57
CA ASP A 513 9.45 -16.33 -6.17
C ASP A 513 8.27 -15.74 -5.39
N ASP A 514 7.51 -16.59 -4.69
CA ASP A 514 6.33 -16.20 -3.89
C ASP A 514 6.64 -15.13 -2.83
N ILE A 515 7.90 -15.02 -2.39
CA ILE A 515 8.32 -14.00 -1.42
C ILE A 515 8.26 -12.58 -2.01
N LEU A 516 8.37 -12.45 -3.34
CA LEU A 516 8.27 -11.19 -4.05
C LEU A 516 6.82 -10.77 -4.32
N GLY A 517 5.88 -11.72 -4.32
CA GLY A 517 4.48 -11.45 -4.53
C GLY A 517 3.76 -12.60 -5.23
N SER A 518 2.65 -12.27 -5.90
CA SER A 518 1.91 -13.23 -6.71
C SER A 518 2.60 -13.44 -8.05
N ASN A 519 2.86 -14.69 -8.40
CA ASN A 519 3.11 -15.09 -9.77
C ASN A 519 1.78 -15.21 -10.52
N VAL A 520 1.59 -14.33 -11.49
CA VAL A 520 0.40 -14.34 -12.35
C VAL A 520 0.56 -15.41 -13.43
N GLY A 521 1.77 -15.74 -13.90
CA GLY A 521 1.95 -16.59 -15.09
C GLY A 521 1.47 -15.90 -16.37
N THR A 522 1.27 -16.68 -17.43
CA THR A 522 0.82 -16.16 -18.74
C THR A 522 -0.56 -15.51 -18.64
N PHE A 523 -0.73 -14.32 -19.21
CA PHE A 523 -1.99 -13.58 -19.18
C PHE A 523 -2.38 -13.06 -20.56
N TYR A 524 -3.52 -13.52 -21.06
CA TYR A 524 -4.08 -13.09 -22.35
C TYR A 524 -5.16 -12.04 -22.13
N PHE A 525 -5.22 -11.04 -23.00
CA PHE A 525 -6.27 -10.04 -22.98
C PHE A 525 -6.61 -9.54 -24.38
N THR A 526 -7.83 -9.04 -24.52
CA THR A 526 -8.30 -8.34 -25.71
C THR A 526 -9.23 -7.20 -25.31
N GLY A 527 -9.32 -6.17 -26.13
CA GLY A 527 -10.28 -5.10 -25.92
C GLY A 527 -10.59 -4.30 -27.17
N LEU A 528 -11.70 -3.59 -27.10
CA LEU A 528 -12.16 -2.63 -28.11
C LEU A 528 -12.12 -1.23 -27.49
N ARG A 529 -11.54 -0.29 -28.21
CA ARG A 529 -11.52 1.13 -27.84
C ARG A 529 -12.31 1.92 -28.87
N ALA A 530 -13.26 2.73 -28.39
CA ALA A 530 -14.01 3.68 -29.18
C ALA A 530 -13.64 5.12 -28.75
N LYS A 531 -13.22 5.96 -29.69
CA LYS A 531 -12.94 7.39 -29.48
C LYS A 531 -13.97 8.21 -30.27
N PHE A 532 -14.66 9.12 -29.60
CA PHE A 532 -15.69 9.99 -30.19
C PHE A 532 -15.39 11.46 -29.90
#